data_AF-A0A8T4GB48-F1
#
_entry.id   AF-A0A8T4GB48-F1
#
_cell.length_a   1.000
_cell.length_b   1.000
_cell.length_c   1.000
_cell.angle_alpha   90.00
_cell.angle_beta   90.00
_cell.angle_gamma   90.00
#
_symmetry.space_group_name_H-M   'P 1'
#
loop_
_entity.id
_entity.type
_entity.pdbx_description
1 polymer ?
#
loop_
_entity_poly.entity_id
_entity_poly.type
_entity_poly.pdbx_seq_one_letter_code
_entity_poly.pdbx_strand_id
1 'polypeptide(L)'
;MSTESADAGLSRINNRSKAAAVLGTLAAFGVGLWSVGEIQFVSIAAIAVGIGVRFGSLWVGTRYLAGADSSALTEQPTAGGYHHGAVGFALVFAGIIAIAGRSLGGDVSLVAGGSVVVAAVGYVGLSVLLPE
;
A
#
# COMPACT_ATOMS: atom_id res chain seq x y z
N MET A 1 -29.16 -17.96 2.03
CA MET A 1 -28.89 -16.56 2.45
C MET A 1 -28.43 -15.80 1.22
N SER A 2 -28.96 -14.62 0.92
CA SER A 2 -28.58 -13.85 -0.26
C SER A 2 -27.17 -13.26 -0.09
N THR A 3 -26.29 -13.47 -1.07
CA THR A 3 -24.92 -12.91 -1.09
C THR A 3 -24.88 -11.41 -1.37
N GLU A 4 -26.03 -10.84 -1.74
CA GLU A 4 -26.21 -9.45 -2.19
C GLU A 4 -25.70 -8.40 -1.19
N SER A 5 -25.82 -8.65 0.12
CA SER A 5 -25.31 -7.74 1.16
C SER A 5 -23.78 -7.78 1.29
N ALA A 6 -23.17 -8.95 1.11
CA ALA A 6 -21.72 -9.14 1.13
C ALA A 6 -21.06 -8.57 -0.14
N ASP A 7 -21.66 -8.82 -1.30
CA ASP A 7 -21.20 -8.31 -2.60
C ASP A 7 -21.21 -6.77 -2.64
N ALA A 8 -22.29 -6.16 -2.12
CA ALA A 8 -22.39 -4.71 -1.99
C ALA A 8 -21.33 -4.12 -1.02
N GLY A 9 -21.01 -4.85 0.05
CA GLY A 9 -19.96 -4.50 1.00
C GLY A 9 -18.57 -4.51 0.35
N LEU A 10 -18.23 -5.59 -0.34
CA LEU A 10 -16.95 -5.75 -1.03
C LEU A 10 -16.76 -4.70 -2.12
N SER A 11 -17.80 -4.43 -2.92
CA SER A 11 -17.78 -3.38 -3.95
C SER A 11 -17.49 -1.98 -3.35
N ARG A 12 -18.14 -1.66 -2.23
CA ARG A 12 -17.93 -0.39 -1.52
C ARG A 12 -16.48 -0.26 -1.03
N ILE A 13 -15.92 -1.31 -0.46
CA ILE A 13 -14.53 -1.33 0.04
C ILE A 13 -13.54 -1.20 -1.12
N ASN A 14 -13.79 -1.91 -2.21
CA ASN A 14 -12.99 -1.83 -3.42
C ASN A 14 -12.96 -0.40 -4.00
N ASN A 15 -14.11 0.28 -4.06
CA ASN A 15 -14.18 1.65 -4.57
C ASN A 15 -13.49 2.66 -3.64
N ARG A 16 -13.68 2.52 -2.31
CA ARG A 16 -13.02 3.39 -1.32
C ARG A 16 -11.50 3.24 -1.33
N SER A 17 -11.00 2.03 -1.48
CA SER A 17 -9.55 1.77 -1.53
C SER A 17 -8.91 2.27 -2.82
N LYS A 18 -9.63 2.28 -3.96
CA LYS A 18 -9.18 2.99 -5.17
C LYS A 18 -9.07 4.49 -4.93
N ALA A 19 -10.10 5.10 -4.34
CA ALA A 19 -10.09 6.52 -4.00
C ALA A 19 -8.95 6.86 -3.02
N ALA A 20 -8.76 6.05 -1.98
CA ALA A 20 -7.67 6.20 -1.02
C ALA A 20 -6.30 6.10 -1.70
N ALA A 21 -6.11 5.16 -2.62
CA ALA A 21 -4.86 5.01 -3.37
C ALA A 21 -4.56 6.24 -4.24
N VAL A 22 -5.55 6.76 -4.97
CA VAL A 22 -5.39 7.98 -5.78
C VAL A 22 -5.04 9.17 -4.90
N LEU A 23 -5.79 9.40 -3.83
CA LEU A 23 -5.55 10.51 -2.90
C LEU A 23 -4.18 10.39 -2.21
N GLY A 24 -3.81 9.18 -1.77
CA GLY A 24 -2.51 8.91 -1.15
C GLY A 24 -1.34 9.15 -2.12
N THR A 25 -1.50 8.73 -3.39
CA THR A 25 -0.50 8.98 -4.43
C THR A 25 -0.32 10.47 -4.68
N LEU A 26 -1.44 11.21 -4.84
CA LEU A 26 -1.42 12.65 -5.08
C LEU A 26 -0.82 13.41 -3.90
N ALA A 27 -1.15 13.03 -2.67
CA ALA A 27 -0.57 13.63 -1.47
C ALA A 27 0.94 13.37 -1.38
N ALA A 28 1.38 12.12 -1.59
CA ALA A 28 2.80 11.78 -1.59
C ALA A 28 3.57 12.49 -2.71
N PHE A 29 2.99 12.56 -3.91
CA PHE A 29 3.57 13.29 -5.04
C PHE A 29 3.67 14.78 -4.74
N GLY A 30 2.61 15.41 -4.24
CA GLY A 30 2.59 16.84 -3.91
C GLY A 30 3.62 17.20 -2.84
N VAL A 31 3.65 16.44 -1.74
CA VAL A 31 4.64 16.62 -0.66
C VAL A 31 6.05 16.35 -1.16
N GLY A 32 6.26 15.28 -1.92
CA GLY A 32 7.56 14.93 -2.47
C GLY A 32 8.07 15.98 -3.45
N LEU A 33 7.21 16.50 -4.33
CA LEU A 33 7.59 17.52 -5.30
C LEU A 33 7.94 18.84 -4.60
N TRP A 34 7.16 19.20 -3.58
CA TRP A 34 7.42 20.39 -2.77
C TRP A 34 8.74 20.30 -1.99
N SER A 35 9.10 19.12 -1.48
CA SER A 35 10.29 18.94 -0.63
C SER A 35 11.57 18.56 -1.38
N VAL A 36 11.46 17.83 -2.50
CA VAL A 36 12.61 17.29 -3.26
C VAL A 36 12.84 18.05 -4.56
N GLY A 37 11.78 18.46 -5.27
CA GLY A 37 11.88 19.13 -6.57
C GLY A 37 12.17 18.21 -7.78
N GLU A 38 12.46 16.93 -7.58
CA GLU A 38 12.79 15.97 -8.65
C GLU A 38 11.58 15.12 -9.06
N ILE A 39 10.93 15.50 -10.16
CA ILE A 39 9.69 14.85 -10.61
C ILE A 39 9.86 13.34 -10.80
N GLN A 40 10.95 12.88 -11.44
CA GLN A 40 11.12 11.46 -11.74
C GLN A 40 11.23 10.61 -10.47
N PHE A 41 12.11 11.00 -9.54
CA PHE A 41 12.28 10.31 -8.28
C PHE A 41 11.00 10.33 -7.44
N VAL A 42 10.39 11.51 -7.30
CA VAL A 42 9.16 11.69 -6.52
C VAL A 42 8.01 10.87 -7.10
N SER A 43 7.89 10.80 -8.43
CA SER A 43 6.83 10.01 -9.07
C SER A 43 6.95 8.54 -8.72
N ILE A 44 8.16 7.98 -8.75
CA ILE A 44 8.41 6.57 -8.40
C ILE A 44 8.06 6.31 -6.93
N ALA A 45 8.53 7.17 -6.02
CA ALA A 45 8.24 7.04 -4.60
C ALA A 45 6.74 7.20 -4.29
N ALA A 46 6.05 8.14 -4.94
CA ALA A 46 4.62 8.35 -4.79
C ALA A 46 3.80 7.17 -5.34
N ILE A 47 4.21 6.57 -6.46
CA ILE A 47 3.59 5.34 -6.99
C ILE A 47 3.72 4.20 -5.98
N ALA A 48 4.87 4.03 -5.33
CA ALA A 48 5.04 3.03 -4.28
C ALA A 48 4.04 3.25 -3.12
N VAL A 49 3.86 4.51 -2.67
CA VAL A 49 2.82 4.86 -1.69
C VAL A 49 1.42 4.51 -2.20
N GLY A 50 1.10 4.86 -3.44
CA GLY A 50 -0.20 4.58 -4.06
C GLY A 50 -0.56 3.10 -4.10
N ILE A 51 0.37 2.28 -4.57
CA ILE A 51 0.26 0.82 -4.58
C ILE A 51 0.11 0.31 -3.14
N GLY A 52 0.94 0.80 -2.23
CA GLY A 52 0.90 0.41 -0.83
C GLY A 52 -0.45 0.70 -0.16
N VAL A 53 -0.98 1.91 -0.33
CA VAL A 53 -2.29 2.33 0.18
C VAL A 53 -3.40 1.48 -0.44
N ARG A 54 -3.31 1.14 -1.73
CA ARG A 54 -4.29 0.29 -2.41
C ARG A 54 -4.41 -1.07 -1.72
N PHE A 55 -3.29 -1.75 -1.51
CA PHE A 55 -3.26 -3.08 -0.88
C PHE A 55 -3.61 -3.01 0.61
N GLY A 56 -3.02 -2.06 1.35
CA GLY A 56 -3.26 -1.90 2.78
C GLY A 56 -4.72 -1.56 3.11
N SER A 57 -5.33 -0.63 2.37
CA SER A 57 -6.73 -0.23 2.61
C SER A 57 -7.75 -1.31 2.22
N LEU A 58 -7.47 -2.10 1.17
CA LEU A 58 -8.28 -3.28 0.84
C LEU A 58 -8.23 -4.32 1.95
N TRP A 59 -7.03 -4.64 2.43
CA TRP A 59 -6.82 -5.61 3.49
C TRP A 59 -7.46 -5.16 4.81
N VAL A 60 -7.31 -3.89 5.20
CA VAL A 60 -7.98 -3.33 6.39
C VAL A 60 -9.50 -3.39 6.20
N GLY A 61 -10.00 -2.97 5.03
CA GLY A 61 -11.43 -2.90 4.77
C GLY A 61 -12.11 -4.27 4.85
N THR A 62 -11.58 -5.27 4.16
CA THR A 62 -12.17 -6.62 4.11
C THR A 62 -12.26 -7.27 5.49
N ARG A 63 -11.39 -6.91 6.42
CA ARG A 63 -11.45 -7.40 7.81
C ARG A 63 -12.61 -6.85 8.62
N TYR A 64 -13.06 -5.64 8.31
CA TYR A 64 -14.31 -5.14 8.87
C TYR A 64 -15.54 -5.86 8.32
N LEU A 65 -15.39 -6.60 7.21
CA LEU A 65 -16.44 -7.49 6.68
C LEU A 65 -16.31 -8.94 7.15
N ALA A 66 -15.13 -9.37 7.57
CA ALA A 66 -14.84 -10.76 7.96
C ALA A 66 -15.62 -11.29 9.18
N GLY A 67 -16.45 -10.47 9.83
CA GLY A 67 -17.50 -10.94 10.74
C GLY A 67 -18.71 -11.57 10.04
N ALA A 68 -18.79 -11.47 8.72
CA ALA A 68 -19.77 -12.13 7.87
C ALA A 68 -19.01 -13.06 6.93
N ASP A 69 -19.27 -14.37 6.99
CA ASP A 69 -18.77 -15.47 6.14
C ASP A 69 -18.33 -15.02 4.73
N SER A 70 -17.12 -14.49 4.61
CA SER A 70 -16.55 -14.06 3.34
C SER A 70 -15.23 -14.79 3.19
N SER A 71 -15.09 -15.48 2.06
CA SER A 71 -13.83 -16.12 1.65
C SER A 71 -12.69 -15.11 1.82
N ALA A 72 -11.62 -15.49 2.51
CA ALA A 72 -10.48 -14.61 2.69
C ALA A 72 -9.97 -14.13 1.31
N LEU A 73 -9.40 -12.92 1.24
CA LEU A 73 -8.80 -12.38 0.00
C LEU A 73 -7.82 -13.38 -0.65
N THR A 74 -7.16 -14.20 0.17
CA THR A 74 -6.22 -15.26 -0.22
C THR A 74 -6.88 -16.44 -0.94
N GLU A 75 -8.19 -16.63 -0.78
CA GLU A 75 -8.96 -17.69 -1.46
C GLU A 75 -9.41 -17.29 -2.87
N GLN A 76 -9.23 -16.01 -3.25
CA GLN A 76 -9.51 -15.57 -4.61
C GLN A 76 -8.37 -16.03 -5.55
N PRO A 77 -8.65 -16.83 -6.60
CA PRO A 77 -7.61 -17.43 -7.46
C PRO A 77 -6.67 -16.41 -8.12
N THR A 78 -7.11 -15.15 -8.24
CA THR A 78 -6.38 -14.06 -8.89
C THR A 78 -5.68 -13.10 -7.92
N ALA A 79 -5.88 -13.25 -6.60
CA ALA A 79 -5.28 -12.35 -5.61
C ALA A 79 -3.77 -12.61 -5.41
N GLY A 80 -3.31 -13.83 -5.69
CA GLY A 80 -1.93 -14.25 -5.47
C GLY A 80 -1.67 -14.63 -4.01
N GLY A 81 -0.77 -15.58 -3.78
CA GLY A 81 -0.53 -16.19 -2.46
C GLY A 81 0.40 -15.38 -1.53
N TYR A 82 0.33 -14.05 -1.55
CA TYR A 82 1.16 -13.18 -0.73
C TYR A 82 0.33 -12.37 0.28
N HIS A 83 0.96 -11.93 1.37
CA HIS A 83 0.28 -11.20 2.44
C HIS A 83 0.00 -9.75 1.99
N HIS A 84 -1.24 -9.48 1.59
CA HIS A 84 -1.65 -8.21 0.97
C HIS A 84 -1.50 -7.00 1.91
N GLY A 85 -1.83 -7.15 3.20
CA GLY A 85 -1.60 -6.11 4.20
C GLY A 85 -0.12 -5.75 4.35
N ALA A 86 0.73 -6.77 4.54
CA ALA A 86 2.18 -6.61 4.70
C ALA A 86 2.83 -5.90 3.51
N VAL A 87 2.54 -6.33 2.26
CA VAL A 87 3.08 -5.65 1.07
C VAL A 87 2.56 -4.22 0.96
N GLY A 88 1.29 -4.00 1.31
CA GLY A 88 0.68 -2.68 1.32
C GLY A 88 1.43 -1.70 2.22
N PHE A 89 1.53 -2.02 3.51
CA PHE A 89 2.20 -1.15 4.47
C PHE A 89 3.70 -1.00 4.19
N ALA A 90 4.39 -2.08 3.81
CA ALA A 90 5.82 -2.02 3.49
C ALA A 90 6.12 -1.04 2.35
N LEU A 91 5.30 -1.03 1.29
CA LEU A 91 5.44 -0.10 0.17
C LEU A 91 5.14 1.35 0.56
N VAL A 92 4.14 1.59 1.43
CA VAL A 92 3.88 2.93 1.97
C VAL A 92 5.11 3.45 2.72
N PHE A 93 5.65 2.65 3.64
CA PHE A 93 6.83 3.05 4.41
C PHE A 93 8.04 3.29 3.52
N ALA A 94 8.30 2.40 2.55
CA ALA A 94 9.39 2.56 1.61
C ALA A 94 9.27 3.86 0.79
N GLY A 95 8.08 4.18 0.27
CA GLY A 95 7.85 5.42 -0.47
C GLY A 95 8.04 6.67 0.40
N ILE A 96 7.57 6.65 1.65
CA ILE A 96 7.76 7.76 2.60
C ILE A 96 9.24 7.94 2.93
N ILE A 97 9.97 6.86 3.20
CA ILE A 97 11.40 6.89 3.50
C ILE A 97 12.21 7.37 2.29
N ALA A 98 11.82 6.98 1.08
CA ALA A 98 12.45 7.48 -0.14
C ALA A 98 12.31 9.01 -0.26
N ILE A 99 11.10 9.54 -0.06
CA ILE A 99 10.84 10.99 -0.11
C ILE A 99 11.62 11.70 1.02
N ALA A 100 11.51 11.21 2.25
CA ALA A 100 12.17 11.81 3.40
C ALA A 100 13.71 11.79 3.24
N GLY A 101 14.30 10.65 2.93
CA GLY A 101 15.74 10.51 2.72
C GLY A 101 16.26 11.43 1.61
N ARG A 102 15.50 11.54 0.50
CA ARG A 102 15.88 12.44 -0.59
C ARG A 102 15.73 13.91 -0.22
N SER A 103 14.69 14.29 0.53
CA SER A 103 14.48 15.67 1.01
C SER A 103 15.59 16.16 1.95
N LEU A 104 16.26 15.24 2.64
CA LEU A 104 17.41 15.51 3.51
C LEU A 104 18.74 15.60 2.75
N GLY A 105 18.72 15.56 1.41
CA GLY A 105 19.90 15.63 0.56
C GLY A 105 20.61 14.29 0.34
N GLY A 106 19.97 13.16 0.67
CA GLY A 106 20.52 11.84 0.42
C GLY A 106 20.72 11.54 -1.07
N ASP A 107 21.78 10.80 -1.38
CA ASP A 107 22.04 10.31 -2.75
C ASP A 107 20.91 9.43 -3.26
N VAL A 108 20.55 9.59 -4.53
CA VAL A 108 19.43 8.88 -5.17
C VAL A 108 19.61 7.37 -5.10
N SER A 109 20.81 6.86 -5.40
CA SER A 109 21.07 5.42 -5.45
C SER A 109 21.01 4.81 -4.05
N LEU A 110 21.60 5.49 -3.07
CA LEU A 110 21.55 5.05 -1.67
C LEU A 110 20.13 5.07 -1.10
N VAL A 111 19.38 6.14 -1.33
CA VAL A 111 18.01 6.27 -0.82
C VAL A 111 17.07 5.28 -1.51
N ALA A 112 17.17 5.13 -2.83
CA ALA A 112 16.36 4.16 -3.57
C ALA A 112 16.68 2.72 -3.13
N GLY A 113 17.97 2.36 -3.07
CA GLY A 113 18.41 1.04 -2.61
C GLY A 113 17.99 0.75 -1.17
N GLY A 114 18.17 1.71 -0.26
CA GLY A 114 17.73 1.60 1.13
C GLY A 114 16.22 1.42 1.26
N SER A 115 15.45 2.13 0.43
CA SER A 115 13.97 2.02 0.44
C SER A 115 13.50 0.65 -0.05
N VAL A 116 14.20 0.02 -1.01
CA VAL A 116 13.93 -1.36 -1.42
C VAL A 116 14.22 -2.35 -0.28
N VAL A 117 15.33 -2.16 0.44
CA VAL A 117 15.65 -2.98 1.62
C VAL A 117 14.60 -2.83 2.70
N VAL A 118 14.14 -1.60 2.97
CA VAL A 118 13.05 -1.34 3.91
C VAL A 118 11.76 -2.04 3.47
N ALA A 119 11.41 -1.98 2.19
CA ALA A 119 10.23 -2.69 1.68
C ALA A 119 10.35 -4.20 1.91
N ALA A 120 11.51 -4.80 1.61
CA ALA A 120 11.73 -6.23 1.77
C ALA A 120 11.68 -6.67 3.25
N VAL A 121 12.42 -5.99 4.13
CA VAL A 121 12.45 -6.30 5.57
C VAL A 121 11.08 -6.03 6.21
N GLY A 122 10.46 -4.90 5.85
CA GLY A 122 9.13 -4.54 6.31
C GLY A 122 8.08 -5.56 5.89
N TYR A 123 8.13 -6.05 4.65
CA TYR A 123 7.24 -7.11 4.18
C TYR A 123 7.41 -8.38 5.00
N VAL A 124 8.65 -8.88 5.15
CA VAL A 124 8.92 -10.12 5.89
C VAL A 124 8.49 -10.00 7.35
N GLY A 125 8.79 -8.88 8.01
CA GLY A 125 8.38 -8.65 9.39
C GLY A 125 6.87 -8.57 9.54
N LEU A 126 6.20 -7.80 8.67
CA LEU A 126 4.75 -7.64 8.71
C LEU A 126 4.00 -8.90 8.32
N SER A 127 4.52 -9.73 7.42
CA SER A 127 3.87 -11.00 7.04
C SER A 127 3.83 -12.01 8.19
N VAL A 128 4.73 -11.87 9.18
CA VAL A 128 4.73 -12.70 10.39
C VAL A 128 3.84 -12.09 11.48
N LEU A 129 3.77 -10.77 11.57
CA LEU A 129 3.08 -10.06 12.65
C LEU A 129 1.59 -9.82 12.38
N LEU A 130 1.25 -9.57 11.11
CA LEU A 130 -0.12 -9.33 10.71
C LEU A 130 -0.83 -10.67 10.52
N PRO A 131 -2.11 -10.77 10.91
CA PRO A 131 -2.89 -11.94 10.51
C PRO A 131 -3.09 -11.90 8.99
N GLU A 132 -3.44 -13.03 8.38
CA GLU A 132 -3.81 -13.12 6.94
C GLU A 132 -5.09 -12.37 6.58
#